data_AF-A0A9D4B450-F1
#
_entry.id   AF-A0A9D4B450-F1
#
_cell.length_a   1.000
_cell.length_b   1.000
_cell.length_c   1.000
_cell.angle_alpha   90.00
_cell.angle_beta   90.00
_cell.angle_gamma   90.00
#
_symmetry.space_group_name_H-M   'P 1'
#
loop_
_entity.id
_entity.type
_entity.pdbx_description
1 polymer ?
#
loop_
_entity_poly.entity_id
_entity_poly.type
_entity_poly.pdbx_seq_one_letter_code
_entity_poly.pdbx_strand_id
1 'polypeptide(L)'
;MWVGSHPCPIWALSWLIPCPVCNPPPGSRSPCLHPDPSSRLPYLNPTWQHRLEEQKQKLCHRNELASSDRCTAALLELSDELEDRIGQGVYSVPGGYQRFLDDRQHMVERYWQVPGKGVKAEEVLQEFLQAKEAVAQSILQTDEALMEKEKEMAAERARAEAAEREQQVLKQKEAELQQKLEDQERSYQENLRQLETKLEDERKKLLEEQGKMLDQKLKEQEALLREGFREEAGRLESQIRHLQQQNEEIRKPSWIQTALGVLTDVATVMLPGFIGKAAGAVSNFVRRLF
;
A
#
# COMPACT_ATOMS: atom_id res chain seq x y z
N MET A 1 -18.11 -24.48 -26.60
CA MET A 1 -17.79 -25.17 -27.87
C MET A 1 -18.98 -26.03 -28.24
N TRP A 2 -19.38 -25.96 -29.51
CA TRP A 2 -20.57 -26.62 -30.03
C TRP A 2 -20.46 -28.15 -29.95
N VAL A 3 -21.56 -28.77 -29.52
CA VAL A 3 -21.78 -30.22 -29.56
C VAL A 3 -21.96 -30.64 -31.02
N GLY A 4 -21.20 -31.64 -31.46
CA GLY A 4 -21.23 -32.12 -32.83
C GLY A 4 -20.69 -33.54 -32.96
N SER A 5 -21.40 -34.51 -32.37
CA SER A 5 -21.25 -35.93 -32.72
C SER A 5 -21.58 -36.11 -34.20
N HIS A 6 -20.58 -36.50 -35.01
CA HIS A 6 -20.80 -36.95 -36.37
C HIS A 6 -20.75 -38.49 -36.43
N PRO A 7 -21.85 -39.17 -36.77
CA PRO A 7 -21.79 -40.52 -37.30
C PRO A 7 -21.36 -40.46 -38.78
N CYS A 8 -20.54 -41.44 -39.19
CA CYS A 8 -20.16 -41.69 -40.58
C CYS A 8 -21.37 -41.63 -41.54
N PRO A 9 -21.36 -40.75 -42.56
CA PRO A 9 -22.29 -40.87 -43.66
C PRO A 9 -21.63 -41.69 -44.78
N ILE A 10 -21.98 -42.97 -44.84
CA ILE A 10 -22.13 -43.64 -46.14
C ILE A 10 -23.34 -42.95 -46.80
N TRP A 11 -23.33 -42.80 -48.13
CA TRP A 11 -24.38 -42.20 -48.97
C TRP A 11 -24.33 -40.67 -49.16
N ALA A 12 -23.38 -40.20 -49.98
CA ALA A 12 -23.60 -39.07 -50.87
C ALA A 12 -22.49 -39.06 -51.93
N LEU A 13 -22.84 -39.20 -53.20
CA LEU A 13 -22.30 -38.44 -54.34
C LEU A 13 -22.88 -39.02 -55.63
N SER A 14 -24.09 -38.52 -55.93
CA SER A 14 -24.69 -38.59 -57.25
C SER A 14 -24.19 -37.38 -58.05
N TRP A 15 -23.45 -37.66 -59.13
CA TRP A 15 -23.39 -36.90 -60.39
C TRP A 15 -22.86 -35.45 -60.38
N LEU A 16 -21.65 -35.26 -60.91
CA LEU A 16 -21.27 -34.18 -61.85
C LEU A 16 -19.76 -34.24 -62.19
N ILE A 17 -19.38 -35.11 -63.14
CA ILE A 17 -18.15 -34.95 -63.94
C ILE A 17 -18.49 -35.38 -65.37
N PRO A 18 -18.33 -34.52 -66.41
CA PRO A 18 -18.51 -34.93 -67.80
C PRO A 18 -17.23 -35.59 -68.33
N CYS A 19 -17.34 -36.85 -68.78
CA CYS A 19 -16.33 -37.48 -69.64
C CYS A 19 -16.53 -37.03 -71.10
N PRO A 20 -15.47 -36.61 -71.82
CA PRO A 20 -15.55 -36.32 -73.25
C PRO A 20 -15.28 -37.59 -74.08
N VAL A 21 -15.75 -37.56 -75.33
CA VAL A 21 -15.45 -38.49 -76.44
C VAL A 21 -16.31 -39.77 -76.51
N CYS A 22 -17.38 -39.70 -77.30
CA CYS A 22 -17.72 -40.69 -78.32
C CYS A 22 -18.83 -40.12 -79.21
N ASN A 23 -18.42 -39.53 -80.34
CA ASN A 23 -19.32 -39.03 -81.39
C ASN A 23 -19.19 -40.01 -82.58
N PRO A 24 -20.18 -40.87 -82.88
CA PRO A 24 -20.09 -41.74 -84.05
C PRO A 24 -20.63 -41.02 -85.31
N PRO A 25 -20.04 -41.23 -86.50
CA PRO A 25 -20.51 -40.60 -87.74
C PRO A 25 -21.85 -41.20 -88.23
N PRO A 26 -22.62 -40.46 -89.05
CA PRO A 26 -23.95 -40.89 -89.47
C PRO A 26 -23.84 -41.98 -90.55
N GLY A 27 -24.27 -43.22 -90.23
CA GLY A 27 -24.42 -44.27 -91.25
C GLY A 27 -24.15 -45.72 -90.82
N SER A 28 -23.75 -46.01 -89.58
CA SER A 28 -23.55 -47.40 -89.13
C SER A 28 -24.77 -47.95 -88.37
N ARG A 29 -25.53 -48.87 -88.97
CA ARG A 29 -26.49 -49.72 -88.25
C ARG A 29 -25.72 -50.82 -87.52
N SER A 30 -25.43 -50.59 -86.23
CA SER A 30 -25.04 -51.66 -85.31
C SER A 30 -26.23 -51.95 -84.38
N PRO A 31 -26.66 -53.22 -84.20
CA PRO A 31 -27.77 -53.56 -83.31
C PRO A 31 -27.41 -53.20 -81.87
N CYS A 32 -28.32 -52.53 -81.17
CA CYS A 32 -28.24 -52.37 -79.72
C CYS A 32 -28.19 -53.77 -79.08
N LEU A 33 -27.02 -54.19 -78.61
CA LEU A 33 -26.90 -55.31 -77.69
C LEU A 33 -27.61 -54.89 -76.40
N HIS A 34 -28.82 -55.42 -76.19
CA HIS A 34 -29.43 -55.41 -74.87
C HIS A 34 -28.46 -56.08 -73.88
N PRO A 35 -28.20 -55.48 -72.71
CA PRO A 35 -27.43 -56.17 -71.68
C PRO A 35 -28.18 -57.45 -71.30
N ASP A 36 -27.48 -58.57 -71.37
CA ASP A 36 -27.96 -59.89 -70.94
C ASP A 36 -28.53 -59.78 -69.51
N PRO A 37 -29.79 -60.17 -69.26
CA PRO A 37 -30.39 -60.15 -67.92
C PRO A 37 -29.64 -61.03 -66.92
N SER A 38 -28.72 -61.87 -67.40
CA SER A 38 -27.87 -62.77 -66.62
C SER A 38 -26.70 -62.07 -65.89
N SER A 39 -26.53 -60.75 -66.04
CA SER A 39 -25.46 -59.98 -65.38
C SER A 39 -25.86 -59.35 -64.03
N ARG A 40 -27.00 -59.73 -63.44
CA ARG A 40 -27.27 -59.45 -62.02
C ARG A 40 -26.22 -60.16 -61.17
N LEU A 41 -25.38 -59.38 -60.49
CA LEU A 41 -24.60 -59.87 -59.36
C LEU A 41 -25.51 -60.76 -58.50
N PRO A 42 -25.10 -61.98 -58.14
CA PRO A 42 -25.96 -62.89 -57.40
C PRO A 42 -26.38 -62.19 -56.10
N TYR A 43 -27.69 -62.09 -55.89
CA TYR A 43 -28.27 -61.67 -54.62
C TYR A 43 -27.60 -62.49 -53.52
N LEU A 44 -26.78 -61.84 -52.69
CA LEU A 44 -26.18 -62.50 -51.54
C LEU A 44 -27.32 -63.04 -50.67
N ASN A 45 -27.25 -64.34 -50.37
CA ASN A 45 -28.25 -65.05 -49.57
C ASN A 45 -28.41 -64.33 -48.20
N PRO A 46 -29.65 -63.99 -47.76
CA PRO A 46 -29.90 -63.22 -46.53
C PRO A 46 -29.25 -63.80 -45.26
N THR A 47 -29.08 -65.12 -45.19
CA THR A 47 -28.42 -65.80 -44.06
C THR A 47 -26.92 -65.50 -43.99
N TRP A 48 -26.27 -65.29 -45.14
CA TRP A 48 -24.86 -64.91 -45.22
C TRP A 48 -24.64 -63.44 -44.86
N GLN A 49 -25.56 -62.56 -45.26
CA GLN A 49 -25.53 -61.14 -44.88
C GLN A 49 -25.64 -60.97 -43.36
N HIS A 50 -26.58 -61.67 -42.72
CA HIS A 50 -26.74 -61.65 -41.27
C HIS A 50 -25.48 -62.16 -40.54
N ARG A 51 -24.90 -63.28 -40.99
CA ARG A 51 -23.67 -63.83 -40.41
C ARG A 51 -22.48 -62.87 -40.54
N LEU A 52 -22.36 -62.18 -41.68
CA LEU A 52 -21.29 -61.20 -41.90
C LEU A 52 -21.43 -60.00 -40.98
N GLU A 53 -22.65 -59.48 -40.81
CA GLU A 53 -22.90 -58.35 -39.91
C GLU A 53 -22.62 -58.73 -38.45
N GLU A 54 -23.00 -59.95 -38.02
CA GLU A 54 -22.68 -60.44 -36.68
C GLU A 54 -21.16 -60.56 -36.44
N GLN A 55 -20.41 -61.07 -37.42
CA GLN A 55 -18.95 -61.15 -37.34
C GLN A 55 -18.31 -59.76 -37.32
N LYS A 56 -18.80 -58.83 -38.14
CA LYS A 56 -18.37 -57.43 -38.15
C LYS A 56 -18.60 -56.77 -36.80
N GLN A 57 -19.80 -56.91 -36.21
CA GLN A 57 -20.10 -56.38 -34.87
C GLN A 57 -19.18 -56.94 -33.80
N LYS A 58 -18.92 -58.26 -33.81
CA LYS A 58 -17.96 -58.90 -32.89
C LYS A 58 -16.54 -58.34 -33.04
N LEU A 59 -16.08 -58.11 -34.26
CA LEU A 59 -14.76 -57.52 -34.52
C LEU A 59 -14.70 -56.03 -34.11
N CYS A 60 -15.75 -55.26 -34.39
CA CYS A 60 -15.87 -53.86 -33.95
C CYS A 60 -15.80 -53.77 -32.42
N HIS A 61 -16.60 -54.56 -31.72
CA HIS A 61 -16.59 -54.58 -30.26
C HIS A 61 -15.21 -54.96 -29.68
N ARG A 62 -14.55 -55.98 -30.26
CA ARG A 62 -13.18 -56.35 -29.86
C ARG A 62 -12.16 -55.23 -30.15
N ASN A 63 -12.34 -54.49 -31.24
CA ASN A 63 -11.47 -53.37 -31.59
C ASN A 63 -11.66 -52.21 -30.60
N GLU A 64 -12.90 -51.85 -30.28
CA GLU A 64 -13.21 -50.82 -29.28
C GLU A 64 -12.63 -51.17 -27.91
N LEU A 65 -12.80 -52.42 -27.44
CA LEU A 65 -12.24 -52.86 -26.17
C LEU A 65 -10.71 -52.80 -26.18
N ALA A 66 -10.07 -53.38 -27.20
CA ALA A 66 -8.62 -53.35 -27.31
C ALA A 66 -8.04 -51.93 -27.46
N SER A 67 -8.79 -51.03 -28.12
CA SER A 67 -8.45 -49.62 -28.23
C SER A 67 -8.56 -48.93 -26.87
N SER A 68 -9.64 -49.17 -26.13
CA SER A 68 -9.86 -48.61 -24.80
C SER A 68 -8.78 -49.04 -23.81
N ASP A 69 -8.47 -50.33 -23.76
CA ASP A 69 -7.44 -50.88 -22.85
C ASP A 69 -6.07 -50.26 -23.12
N ARG A 70 -5.69 -50.12 -24.39
CA ARG A 70 -4.42 -49.50 -24.79
C ARG A 70 -4.38 -48.02 -24.44
N CYS A 71 -5.45 -47.28 -24.69
CA CYS A 71 -5.52 -45.86 -24.37
C CYS A 71 -5.43 -45.63 -22.86
N THR A 72 -6.15 -46.44 -22.09
CA THR A 72 -6.14 -46.39 -20.61
C THR A 72 -4.74 -46.68 -20.07
N ALA A 73 -4.09 -47.74 -20.54
CA ALA A 73 -2.73 -48.08 -20.12
C ALA A 73 -1.72 -46.96 -20.44
N ALA A 74 -1.79 -46.40 -21.65
CA ALA A 74 -0.92 -45.30 -22.06
C ALA A 74 -1.14 -44.03 -21.22
N LEU A 75 -2.38 -43.70 -20.88
CA LEU A 75 -2.68 -42.54 -20.03
C LEU A 75 -2.16 -42.71 -18.61
N LEU A 76 -2.35 -43.90 -18.02
CA LEU A 76 -1.84 -44.19 -16.68
C LEU A 76 -0.32 -44.01 -16.63
N GLU A 77 0.41 -44.58 -17.59
CA GLU A 77 1.86 -44.44 -17.70
C GLU A 77 2.31 -42.98 -17.88
N LEU A 78 1.67 -42.25 -18.80
CA LEU A 78 2.04 -40.85 -19.08
C LEU A 78 1.67 -39.88 -17.95
N SER A 79 0.70 -40.25 -17.11
CA SER A 79 0.23 -39.45 -15.97
C SER A 79 0.99 -39.73 -14.68
N ASP A 80 1.77 -40.79 -14.59
CA ASP A 80 2.46 -41.23 -13.36
C ASP A 80 3.24 -40.08 -12.70
N GLU A 81 4.08 -39.39 -13.47
CA GLU A 81 4.83 -38.22 -13.01
C GLU A 81 3.93 -37.06 -12.54
N LEU A 82 2.81 -36.83 -13.23
CA LEU A 82 1.85 -35.78 -12.87
C LEU A 82 1.20 -36.10 -11.52
N GLU A 83 0.79 -37.37 -11.32
CA GLU A 83 0.19 -37.86 -10.08
C GLU A 83 1.18 -37.80 -8.90
N ASP A 84 2.43 -38.19 -9.13
CA ASP A 84 3.49 -38.09 -8.13
C ASP A 84 3.70 -36.64 -7.68
N ARG A 85 3.73 -35.70 -8.62
CA ARG A 85 3.89 -34.28 -8.31
C ARG A 85 2.67 -33.70 -7.58
N ILE A 86 1.46 -34.18 -7.90
CA ILE A 86 0.25 -33.86 -7.12
C ILE A 86 0.41 -34.39 -5.69
N GLY A 87 0.77 -35.67 -5.53
CA GLY A 87 0.91 -36.32 -4.22
C GLY A 87 1.99 -35.70 -3.34
N GLN A 88 3.07 -35.19 -3.95
CA GLN A 88 4.14 -34.45 -3.27
C GLN A 88 3.76 -32.99 -2.93
N GLY A 89 2.61 -32.51 -3.41
CA GLY A 89 2.17 -31.13 -3.18
C GLY A 89 3.00 -30.08 -3.92
N VAL A 90 3.62 -30.43 -5.06
CA VAL A 90 4.48 -29.51 -5.85
C VAL A 90 3.72 -28.28 -6.34
N TYR A 91 2.40 -28.41 -6.52
CA TYR A 91 1.51 -27.33 -6.97
C TYR A 91 0.95 -26.49 -5.83
N SER A 92 1.26 -26.78 -4.56
CA SER A 92 0.79 -26.04 -3.39
C SER A 92 1.64 -24.78 -3.14
N VAL A 93 1.81 -23.97 -4.19
CA VAL A 93 2.58 -22.73 -4.20
C VAL A 93 1.81 -21.67 -4.99
N PRO A 94 2.07 -20.37 -4.76
CA PRO A 94 1.50 -19.30 -5.59
C PRO A 94 1.84 -19.49 -7.08
N GLY A 95 0.82 -19.42 -7.93
CA GLY A 95 0.87 -19.74 -9.36
C GLY A 95 0.96 -21.24 -9.65
N GLY A 96 0.73 -22.10 -8.67
CA GLY A 96 0.84 -23.55 -8.79
C GLY A 96 -0.20 -24.18 -9.70
N TYR A 97 -1.39 -23.56 -9.82
CA TYR A 97 -2.44 -24.06 -10.72
C TYR A 97 -2.01 -23.98 -12.19
N GLN A 98 -1.35 -22.89 -12.60
CA GLN A 98 -0.83 -22.77 -13.97
C GLN A 98 0.21 -23.84 -14.29
N ARG A 99 1.13 -24.12 -13.36
CA ARG A 99 2.11 -25.20 -13.52
C ARG A 99 1.44 -26.55 -13.73
N PHE A 100 0.40 -26.84 -12.95
CA PHE A 100 -0.40 -28.05 -13.13
C PHE A 100 -1.06 -28.13 -14.51
N LEU A 101 -1.61 -27.01 -15.00
CA LEU A 101 -2.21 -26.96 -16.34
C LEU A 101 -1.18 -27.24 -17.44
N ASP A 102 0.01 -26.67 -17.33
CA ASP A 102 1.12 -26.88 -18.27
C ASP A 102 1.58 -28.34 -18.28
N ASP A 103 1.79 -28.94 -17.11
CA ASP A 103 2.20 -30.34 -16.98
C ASP A 103 1.11 -31.31 -17.49
N ARG A 104 -0.16 -31.01 -17.20
CA ARG A 104 -1.31 -31.74 -17.74
C ARG A 104 -1.35 -31.64 -19.27
N GLN A 105 -1.14 -30.45 -19.83
CA GLN A 105 -1.14 -30.23 -21.27
C GLN A 105 0.02 -30.99 -21.94
N HIS A 106 1.21 -30.97 -21.35
CA HIS A 106 2.35 -31.73 -21.82
C HIS A 106 2.08 -33.25 -21.81
N MET A 107 1.40 -33.77 -20.78
CA MET A 107 0.94 -35.16 -20.75
C MET A 107 -0.02 -35.47 -21.90
N VAL A 108 -1.01 -34.60 -22.16
CA VAL A 108 -1.97 -34.75 -23.27
C VAL A 108 -1.26 -34.76 -24.63
N GLU A 109 -0.26 -33.90 -24.82
CA GLU A 109 0.55 -33.85 -26.04
C GLU A 109 1.33 -35.15 -26.27
N ARG A 110 1.96 -35.70 -25.21
CA ARG A 110 2.62 -37.01 -25.27
C ARG A 110 1.63 -38.12 -25.61
N TYR A 111 0.41 -38.08 -25.04
CA TYR A 111 -0.63 -39.05 -25.33
C TYR A 111 -1.00 -39.05 -26.82
N TRP A 112 -1.12 -37.88 -27.45
CA TRP A 112 -1.43 -37.80 -28.89
C TRP A 112 -0.34 -38.41 -29.77
N GLN A 113 0.92 -38.40 -29.33
CA GLN A 113 2.05 -38.99 -30.05
C GLN A 113 2.11 -40.53 -29.96
N VAL A 114 1.40 -41.15 -29.02
CA VAL A 114 1.39 -42.62 -28.88
C VAL A 114 0.77 -43.30 -30.12
N PRO A 115 1.47 -44.17 -30.86
CA PRO A 115 0.89 -44.85 -32.02
C PRO A 115 -0.07 -45.98 -31.62
N GLY A 116 -0.97 -46.38 -32.53
CA GLY A 116 -1.77 -47.61 -32.36
C GLY A 116 -2.88 -47.57 -31.30
N LYS A 117 -3.30 -46.37 -30.86
CA LYS A 117 -4.38 -46.13 -29.88
C LYS A 117 -5.75 -46.69 -30.30
N GLY A 118 -6.09 -46.58 -31.58
CA GLY A 118 -7.35 -47.09 -32.13
C GLY A 118 -8.53 -46.11 -32.01
N VAL A 119 -9.75 -46.61 -32.16
CA VAL A 119 -10.98 -45.81 -32.32
C VAL A 119 -11.48 -45.11 -31.04
N LYS A 120 -11.01 -45.51 -29.85
CA LYS A 120 -11.45 -44.97 -28.54
C LYS A 120 -10.55 -43.86 -27.97
N ALA A 121 -9.56 -43.39 -28.74
CA ALA A 121 -8.51 -42.49 -28.23
C ALA A 121 -9.03 -41.19 -27.60
N GLU A 122 -10.00 -40.52 -28.23
CA GLU A 122 -10.54 -39.25 -27.74
C GLU A 122 -11.47 -39.44 -26.54
N GLU A 123 -12.34 -40.45 -26.59
CA GLU A 123 -13.31 -40.77 -25.53
C GLU A 123 -12.61 -41.09 -24.20
N VAL A 124 -11.61 -41.98 -24.23
CA VAL A 124 -10.87 -42.36 -23.02
C VAL A 124 -10.06 -41.19 -22.46
N LEU A 125 -9.46 -40.36 -23.33
CA LEU A 125 -8.74 -39.16 -22.89
C LEU A 125 -9.69 -38.18 -22.19
N GLN A 126 -10.87 -37.96 -22.76
CA GLN A 126 -11.86 -37.05 -22.19
C GLN A 126 -12.31 -37.54 -20.81
N GLU A 127 -12.66 -38.82 -20.68
CA GLU A 127 -13.05 -39.42 -19.39
C GLU A 127 -11.94 -39.32 -18.35
N PHE A 128 -10.69 -39.57 -18.75
CA PHE A 128 -9.52 -39.43 -17.88
C PHE A 128 -9.35 -38.01 -17.35
N LEU A 129 -9.42 -37.01 -18.23
CA LEU A 129 -9.30 -35.60 -17.83
C LEU A 129 -10.46 -35.17 -16.92
N GLN A 130 -11.68 -35.62 -17.20
CA GLN A 130 -12.84 -35.37 -16.35
C GLN A 130 -12.68 -35.98 -14.96
N ALA A 131 -12.14 -37.19 -14.85
CA ALA A 131 -11.87 -37.84 -13.57
C ALA A 131 -10.86 -37.06 -12.71
N LYS A 132 -10.00 -36.23 -13.33
CA LYS A 132 -9.00 -35.40 -12.66
C LYS A 132 -9.48 -33.98 -12.35
N GLU A 133 -10.70 -33.62 -12.72
CA GLU A 133 -11.21 -32.25 -12.53
C GLU A 133 -11.29 -31.89 -11.04
N ALA A 134 -11.69 -32.81 -10.17
CA ALA A 134 -11.73 -32.56 -8.72
C ALA A 134 -10.34 -32.20 -8.14
N VAL A 135 -9.28 -32.83 -8.65
CA VAL A 135 -7.89 -32.52 -8.26
C VAL A 135 -7.51 -31.13 -8.77
N ALA A 136 -7.82 -30.83 -10.04
CA ALA A 136 -7.57 -29.51 -10.63
C ALA A 136 -8.24 -28.39 -9.81
N GLN A 137 -9.51 -28.59 -9.42
CA GLN A 137 -10.26 -27.63 -8.60
C GLN A 137 -9.63 -27.47 -7.19
N SER A 138 -9.15 -28.55 -6.58
CA SER A 138 -8.47 -28.47 -5.28
C SER A 138 -7.16 -27.67 -5.36
N ILE A 139 -6.39 -27.84 -6.45
CA ILE A 139 -5.15 -27.09 -6.68
C ILE A 139 -5.48 -25.60 -6.90
N LEU A 140 -6.50 -25.30 -7.70
CA LEU A 140 -6.95 -23.92 -7.95
C LEU A 140 -7.34 -23.21 -6.66
N GLN A 141 -8.16 -23.84 -5.82
CA GLN A 141 -8.58 -23.26 -4.53
C GLN A 141 -7.39 -22.99 -3.61
N THR A 142 -6.41 -23.89 -3.61
CA THR A 142 -5.18 -23.72 -2.81
C THR A 142 -4.35 -22.55 -3.34
N ASP A 143 -4.17 -22.44 -4.65
CA ASP A 143 -3.44 -21.35 -5.30
C ASP A 143 -4.07 -19.99 -5.03
N GLU A 144 -5.39 -19.87 -5.21
CA GLU A 144 -6.16 -18.65 -4.92
C GLU A 144 -6.03 -18.24 -3.45
N ALA A 145 -6.14 -19.21 -2.52
CA ALA A 145 -5.99 -18.94 -1.09
C ALA A 145 -4.58 -18.47 -0.73
N LEU A 146 -3.54 -19.05 -1.33
CA LEU A 146 -2.15 -18.63 -1.12
C LEU A 146 -1.90 -17.22 -1.66
N MET A 147 -2.39 -16.92 -2.87
CA MET A 147 -2.28 -15.60 -3.49
C MET A 147 -2.96 -14.51 -2.66
N GLU A 148 -4.17 -14.77 -2.14
CA GLU A 148 -4.85 -13.80 -1.29
C GLU A 148 -4.13 -13.61 0.05
N LYS A 149 -3.56 -14.68 0.63
CA LYS A 149 -2.76 -14.58 1.86
C LYS A 149 -1.47 -13.79 1.67
N GLU A 150 -0.77 -13.95 0.55
CA GLU A 150 0.42 -13.14 0.23
C GLU A 150 0.08 -11.66 0.10
N LYS A 151 -1.03 -11.35 -0.57
CA LYS A 151 -1.54 -9.99 -0.73
C LYS A 151 -1.95 -9.36 0.61
N GLU A 152 -2.64 -10.12 1.47
CA GLU A 152 -3.02 -9.67 2.81
C GLU A 152 -1.78 -9.34 3.66
N MET A 153 -0.80 -10.25 3.71
CA MET A 153 0.46 -10.02 4.43
C MET A 153 1.23 -8.81 3.89
N ALA A 154 1.27 -8.62 2.57
CA ALA A 154 1.92 -7.46 1.95
C ALA A 154 1.20 -6.15 2.34
N ALA A 155 -0.13 -6.15 2.37
CA ALA A 155 -0.93 -5.00 2.79
C ALA A 155 -0.72 -4.67 4.27
N GLU A 156 -0.68 -5.68 5.14
CA GLU A 156 -0.40 -5.49 6.58
C GLU A 156 0.99 -4.91 6.83
N ARG A 157 2.02 -5.43 6.15
CA ARG A 157 3.38 -4.88 6.23
C ARG A 157 3.43 -3.41 5.78
N ALA A 158 2.79 -3.08 4.66
CA ALA A 158 2.73 -1.70 4.18
C ALA A 158 2.04 -0.76 5.18
N ARG A 159 0.96 -1.22 5.83
CA ARG A 159 0.27 -0.45 6.89
C ARG A 159 1.15 -0.27 8.11
N ALA A 160 1.85 -1.31 8.54
CA ALA A 160 2.77 -1.25 9.68
C ALA A 160 3.93 -0.28 9.41
N GLU A 161 4.54 -0.33 8.24
CA GLU A 161 5.59 0.62 7.83
C GLU A 161 5.08 2.06 7.77
N ALA A 162 3.87 2.28 7.24
CA ALA A 162 3.27 3.60 7.21
C ALA A 162 3.03 4.15 8.62
N ALA A 163 2.47 3.33 9.52
CA ALA A 163 2.23 3.71 10.91
C ALA A 163 3.55 4.00 11.65
N GLU A 164 4.61 3.23 11.40
CA GLU A 164 5.94 3.48 11.98
C GLU A 164 6.51 4.82 11.51
N ARG A 165 6.42 5.12 10.20
CA ARG A 165 6.86 6.41 9.65
C ARG A 165 6.09 7.58 10.25
N GLU A 166 4.76 7.46 10.38
CA GLU A 166 3.94 8.48 11.03
C GLU A 166 4.35 8.70 12.50
N GLN A 167 4.59 7.61 13.24
CA GLN A 167 5.04 7.70 14.62
C GLN A 167 6.43 8.37 14.75
N GLN A 168 7.35 8.09 13.83
CA GLN A 168 8.66 8.74 13.80
C GLN A 168 8.53 10.25 13.54
N VAL A 169 7.67 10.65 12.60
CA VAL A 169 7.40 12.07 12.31
C VAL A 169 6.79 12.77 13.53
N LEU A 170 5.87 12.12 14.25
CA LEU A 170 5.29 12.68 15.48
C LEU A 170 6.36 12.88 16.56
N LYS A 171 7.22 11.88 16.80
CA LYS A 171 8.34 12.00 17.76
C LYS A 171 9.30 13.14 17.40
N GLN A 172 9.61 13.31 16.11
CA GLN A 172 10.45 14.41 15.64
C GLN A 172 9.80 15.77 15.91
N LYS A 173 8.49 15.91 15.63
CA LYS A 173 7.74 17.14 15.91
C LYS A 173 7.67 17.45 17.40
N GLU A 174 7.45 16.44 18.24
CA GLU A 174 7.46 16.60 19.70
C GLU A 174 8.83 17.07 20.21
N ALA A 175 9.92 16.46 19.72
CA ALA A 175 11.28 16.87 20.06
C ALA A 175 11.59 18.30 19.59
N GLU A 176 11.18 18.67 18.37
CA GLU A 176 11.35 20.03 17.84
C GLU A 176 10.56 21.06 18.67
N LEU A 177 9.34 20.72 19.09
CA LEU A 177 8.51 21.58 19.93
C LEU A 177 9.15 21.77 21.32
N GLN A 178 9.64 20.68 21.93
CA GLN A 178 10.34 20.74 23.22
C GLN A 178 11.58 21.61 23.12
N GLN A 179 12.40 21.44 22.07
CA GLN A 179 13.58 22.25 21.87
C GLN A 179 13.25 23.74 21.73
N LYS A 180 12.20 24.09 20.97
CA LYS A 180 11.74 25.48 20.84
C LYS A 180 11.31 26.08 22.18
N LEU A 181 10.62 25.32 23.02
CA LEU A 181 10.20 25.76 24.35
C LEU A 181 11.41 25.99 25.26
N GLU A 182 12.39 25.07 25.24
CA GLU A 182 13.63 25.24 26.00
C GLU A 182 14.44 26.47 25.54
N ASP A 183 14.57 26.67 24.23
CA ASP A 183 15.29 27.82 23.69
C ASP A 183 14.59 29.14 24.03
N GLN A 184 13.25 29.16 24.00
CA GLN A 184 12.45 30.31 24.42
C GLN A 184 12.64 30.61 25.91
N GLU A 185 12.61 29.59 26.77
CA GLU A 185 12.84 29.75 28.21
C GLU A 185 14.26 30.25 28.51
N ARG A 186 15.28 29.69 27.85
CA ARG A 186 16.67 30.15 27.99
C ARG A 186 16.81 31.61 27.56
N SER A 187 16.23 31.98 26.42
CA SER A 187 16.24 33.37 25.95
C SER A 187 15.53 34.31 26.92
N TYR A 188 14.41 33.88 27.49
CA TYR A 188 13.65 34.67 28.46
C TYR A 188 14.44 34.89 29.75
N GLN A 189 15.03 33.83 30.30
CA GLN A 189 15.88 33.91 31.48
C GLN A 189 17.10 34.81 31.26
N GLU A 190 17.73 34.72 30.08
CA GLU A 190 18.87 35.57 29.75
C GLU A 190 18.47 37.04 29.61
N ASN A 191 17.31 37.33 29.00
CA ASN A 191 16.77 38.68 28.96
C ASN A 191 16.50 39.25 30.36
N LEU A 192 16.00 38.44 31.29
CA LEU A 192 15.81 38.84 32.69
C LEU A 192 17.14 39.15 33.37
N ARG A 193 18.17 38.32 33.18
CA ARG A 193 19.53 38.58 33.72
C ARG A 193 20.13 39.86 33.18
N GLN A 194 19.98 40.11 31.87
CA GLN A 194 20.46 41.35 31.25
C GLN A 194 19.71 42.57 31.78
N LEU A 195 18.40 42.45 31.99
CA LEU A 195 17.58 43.52 32.55
C LEU A 195 17.95 43.81 34.01
N GLU A 196 18.14 42.79 34.83
CA GLU A 196 18.61 42.92 36.22
C GLU A 196 19.96 43.64 36.28
N THR A 197 20.91 43.25 35.43
CA THR A 197 22.23 43.91 35.32
C THR A 197 22.10 45.40 34.96
N LYS A 198 21.21 45.75 34.01
CA LYS A 198 20.97 47.15 33.64
C LYS A 198 20.34 47.95 34.78
N LEU A 199 19.39 47.36 35.51
CA LEU A 199 18.78 48.00 36.68
C LEU A 199 19.79 48.21 37.80
N GLU A 200 20.73 47.29 38.00
CA GLU A 200 21.85 47.50 38.94
C GLU A 200 22.74 48.68 38.56
N ASP A 201 23.04 48.83 37.27
CA ASP A 201 23.86 49.94 36.79
C ASP A 201 23.11 51.29 36.86
N GLU A 202 21.83 51.32 36.51
CA GLU A 202 20.98 52.51 36.66
C GLU A 202 20.85 52.92 38.12
N ARG A 203 20.69 51.95 39.02
CA ARG A 203 20.65 52.17 40.46
C ARG A 203 21.94 52.80 40.97
N LYS A 204 23.11 52.30 40.55
CA LYS A 204 24.41 52.89 40.94
C LYS A 204 24.51 54.34 40.46
N LYS A 205 24.17 54.61 39.20
CA LYS A 205 24.17 55.98 38.64
C LYS A 205 23.23 56.90 39.39
N LEU A 206 22.02 56.43 39.70
CA LEU A 206 21.02 57.20 40.44
C LEU A 206 21.51 57.54 41.85
N LEU A 207 22.11 56.58 42.57
CA LEU A 207 22.70 56.83 43.89
C LEU A 207 23.88 57.81 43.82
N GLU A 208 24.72 57.74 42.78
CA GLU A 208 25.82 58.70 42.57
C GLU A 208 25.30 60.13 42.30
N GLU A 209 24.27 60.27 41.46
CA GLU A 209 23.63 61.56 41.17
C GLU A 209 22.95 62.15 42.41
N GLN A 210 22.19 61.33 43.15
CA GLN A 210 21.56 61.75 44.40
C GLN A 210 22.61 62.09 45.47
N GLY A 211 23.75 61.39 45.50
CA GLY A 211 24.88 61.70 46.37
C GLY A 211 25.49 63.07 46.08
N LYS A 212 25.75 63.38 44.80
CA LYS A 212 26.23 64.71 44.39
C LYS A 212 25.25 65.82 44.75
N MET A 213 23.94 65.58 44.57
CA MET A 213 22.89 66.52 44.96
C MET A 213 22.84 66.71 46.48
N LEU A 214 23.01 65.64 47.25
CA LEU A 214 23.03 65.68 48.70
C LEU A 214 24.22 66.51 49.22
N ASP A 215 25.40 66.30 48.65
CA ASP A 215 26.61 67.06 48.99
C ASP A 215 26.44 68.56 48.71
N GLN A 216 25.79 68.92 47.60
CA GLN A 216 25.46 70.31 47.27
C GLN A 216 24.50 70.90 48.32
N LYS A 217 23.42 70.20 48.67
CA LYS A 217 22.45 70.65 49.68
C LYS A 217 23.06 70.77 51.07
N LEU A 218 23.98 69.89 51.45
CA LEU A 218 24.71 69.99 52.72
C LEU A 218 25.60 71.24 52.77
N LYS A 219 26.33 71.55 51.69
CA LYS A 219 27.13 72.78 51.59
C LYS A 219 26.28 74.04 51.66
N GLU A 220 25.13 74.05 50.98
CA GLU A 220 24.16 75.15 51.05
C GLU A 220 23.61 75.33 52.47
N GLN A 221 23.29 74.23 53.16
CA GLN A 221 22.81 74.27 54.54
C GLN A 221 23.88 74.85 55.48
N GLU A 222 25.14 74.42 55.35
CA GLU A 222 26.25 74.97 56.13
C GLU A 222 26.46 76.47 55.89
N ALA A 223 26.33 76.93 54.64
CA ALA A 223 26.43 78.34 54.30
C ALA A 223 25.31 79.17 54.93
N LEU A 224 24.05 78.72 54.81
CA LEU A 224 22.88 79.38 55.42
C LEU A 224 22.99 79.46 56.95
N LEU A 225 23.51 78.40 57.60
CA LEU A 225 23.76 78.39 59.04
C LEU A 225 24.86 79.38 59.46
N ARG A 226 25.92 79.54 58.66
CA ARG A 226 26.98 80.53 58.89
C ARG A 226 26.47 81.97 58.73
N GLU A 227 25.56 82.20 57.79
CA GLU A 227 24.96 83.50 57.51
C GLU A 227 23.81 83.87 58.46
N GLY A 228 23.34 82.92 59.28
CA GLY A 228 22.34 83.15 60.34
C GLY A 228 20.88 82.87 59.93
N PHE A 229 20.63 82.39 58.71
CA PHE A 229 19.31 82.07 58.17
C PHE A 229 18.77 80.72 58.70
N ARG A 230 18.44 80.66 60.00
CA ARG A 230 18.07 79.41 60.68
C ARG A 230 16.80 78.73 60.15
N GLU A 231 15.78 79.49 59.76
CA GLU A 231 14.52 78.92 59.24
C GLU A 231 14.72 78.23 57.88
N GLU A 232 15.45 78.87 56.97
CA GLU A 232 15.75 78.33 55.64
C GLU A 232 16.67 77.10 55.73
N ALA A 233 17.67 77.14 56.62
CA ALA A 233 18.51 75.99 56.93
C ALA A 233 17.71 74.78 57.47
N GLY A 234 16.70 75.02 58.32
CA GLY A 234 15.81 73.96 58.85
C GLY A 234 14.87 73.37 57.78
N ARG A 235 14.42 74.20 56.83
CA ARG A 235 13.65 73.72 55.66
C ARG A 235 14.52 72.86 54.75
N LEU A 236 15.78 73.25 54.52
CA LEU A 236 16.73 72.49 53.72
C LEU A 236 17.13 71.17 54.40
N GLU A 237 17.28 71.16 55.73
CA GLU A 237 17.52 69.95 56.53
C GLU A 237 16.43 68.88 56.34
N SER A 238 15.17 69.32 56.27
CA SER A 238 14.04 68.42 56.04
C SER A 238 14.09 67.78 54.65
N GLN A 239 14.54 68.53 53.63
CA GLN A 239 14.76 67.98 52.28
C GLN A 239 15.93 66.99 52.24
N ILE A 240 17.02 67.29 52.95
CA ILE A 240 18.19 66.40 53.07
C ILE A 240 17.76 65.08 53.72
N ARG A 241 17.00 65.12 54.81
CA ARG A 241 16.46 63.91 55.46
C ARG A 241 15.56 63.09 54.52
N HIS A 242 14.69 63.75 53.76
CA HIS A 242 13.85 63.06 52.78
C HIS A 242 14.67 62.38 51.68
N LEU A 243 15.66 63.09 51.12
CA LEU A 243 16.57 62.55 50.11
C LEU A 243 17.41 61.38 50.64
N GLN A 244 17.91 61.46 51.88
CA GLN A 244 18.62 60.35 52.53
C GLN A 244 17.71 59.12 52.66
N GLN A 245 16.46 59.33 53.07
CA GLN A 245 15.50 58.24 53.21
C GLN A 245 15.18 57.59 51.85
N GLN A 246 15.00 58.37 50.79
CA GLN A 246 14.80 57.85 49.43
C GLN A 246 16.02 57.07 48.91
N ASN A 247 17.23 57.59 49.14
CA ASN A 247 18.48 56.90 48.80
C ASN A 247 18.59 55.55 49.52
N GLU A 248 18.26 55.49 50.82
CA GLU A 248 18.28 54.24 51.57
C GLU A 248 17.27 53.22 51.04
N GLU A 249 16.09 53.65 50.58
CA GLU A 249 15.14 52.75 49.91
C GLU A 249 15.69 52.22 48.57
N ILE A 250 16.30 53.08 47.75
CA ILE A 250 16.94 52.68 46.47
C ILE A 250 18.13 51.74 46.75
N ARG A 251 18.84 51.94 47.87
CA ARG A 251 19.99 51.12 48.31
C ARG A 251 19.60 49.75 48.88
N LYS A 252 18.31 49.44 49.05
CA LYS A 252 17.88 48.07 49.34
C LYS A 252 17.81 47.21 48.06
N PRO A 253 18.24 45.94 48.09
CA PRO A 253 18.14 45.03 46.94
C PRO A 253 16.68 44.81 46.50
N SER A 254 15.71 45.03 47.40
CA SER A 254 14.27 44.99 47.09
C SER A 254 13.83 46.02 46.04
N TRP A 255 14.57 47.12 45.83
CA TRP A 255 14.24 48.10 44.78
C TRP A 255 14.32 47.46 43.38
N ILE A 256 15.38 46.68 43.11
CA ILE A 256 15.58 45.98 41.82
C ILE A 256 14.49 44.93 41.61
N GLN A 257 14.17 44.16 42.65
CA GLN A 257 13.09 43.16 42.59
C GLN A 257 11.73 43.79 42.32
N THR A 258 11.45 44.98 42.89
CA THR A 258 10.21 45.73 42.65
C THR A 258 10.15 46.23 41.20
N ALA A 259 11.24 46.80 40.68
CA ALA A 259 11.31 47.27 39.30
C ALA A 259 11.22 46.11 38.28
N LEU A 260 11.91 45.00 38.54
CA LEU A 260 11.86 43.79 37.72
C LEU A 260 10.46 43.18 37.71
N GLY A 261 9.82 43.04 38.88
CA GLY A 261 8.45 42.51 39.00
C GLY A 261 7.42 43.29 38.18
N VAL A 262 7.47 44.63 38.25
CA VAL A 262 6.58 45.50 37.45
C VAL A 262 6.77 45.30 35.94
N LEU A 263 8.01 45.15 35.47
CA LEU A 263 8.30 44.91 34.05
C LEU A 263 7.90 43.51 33.59
N THR A 264 8.01 42.52 34.47
CA THR A 264 7.67 41.11 34.19
C THR A 264 6.15 40.92 34.07
N ASP A 265 5.38 41.60 34.94
CA ASP A 265 3.90 41.61 34.91
C ASP A 265 3.34 42.29 33.64
N VAL A 266 4.04 43.28 33.09
CA VAL A 266 3.65 43.94 31.83
C VAL A 266 4.01 43.09 30.61
N ALA A 267 5.15 42.39 30.64
CA ALA A 267 5.60 41.54 29.53
C ALA A 267 4.78 40.24 29.39
N THR A 268 4.32 39.65 30.51
CA THR A 268 3.44 38.46 30.48
C THR A 268 2.09 38.73 29.82
N VAL A 269 1.62 39.98 29.83
CA VAL A 269 0.40 40.41 29.11
C VAL A 269 0.60 40.50 27.58
N MET A 270 1.86 40.52 27.11
CA MET A 270 2.23 40.68 25.69
C MET A 270 2.66 39.37 25.01
N LEU A 271 2.53 38.21 25.67
CA LEU A 271 2.82 36.92 25.04
C LEU A 271 1.77 36.59 23.95
N PRO A 272 2.16 35.97 22.82
CA PRO A 272 1.23 35.62 21.75
C PRO A 272 0.23 34.56 22.25
N GLY A 273 -0.98 35.00 22.61
CA GLY A 273 -2.05 34.12 23.09
C GLY A 273 -3.18 34.78 23.89
N PHE A 274 -2.96 35.96 24.50
CA PHE A 274 -3.99 36.69 25.24
C PHE A 274 -4.11 38.13 24.75
N ILE A 275 -5.06 38.40 23.85
CA ILE A 275 -5.46 39.75 23.47
C ILE A 275 -6.75 40.10 24.21
N GLY A 276 -6.70 41.06 25.14
CA GLY A 276 -7.92 41.61 25.69
C GLY A 276 -7.79 42.53 26.89
N LYS A 277 -7.56 43.83 26.61
CA LYS A 277 -7.98 45.00 27.42
C LYS A 277 -7.21 45.29 28.73
N ALA A 278 -6.03 45.90 28.62
CA ALA A 278 -5.47 46.72 29.72
C ALA A 278 -4.49 47.81 29.25
N ALA A 279 -4.77 48.50 28.13
CA ALA A 279 -3.84 49.51 27.59
C ALA A 279 -3.82 50.84 28.39
N GLY A 280 -4.68 51.04 29.38
CA GLY A 280 -4.85 52.33 30.07
C GLY A 280 -4.05 52.53 31.36
N ALA A 281 -3.62 51.47 32.04
CA ALA A 281 -3.10 51.58 33.41
C ALA A 281 -1.56 51.75 33.49
N VAL A 282 -0.82 51.36 32.46
CA VAL A 282 0.64 51.23 32.53
C VAL A 282 1.36 52.59 32.45
N SER A 283 0.79 53.58 31.76
CA SER A 283 1.49 54.86 31.50
C SER A 283 1.70 55.73 32.75
N ASN A 284 0.82 55.68 33.74
CA ASN A 284 0.90 56.56 34.91
C ASN A 284 1.76 55.98 36.04
N PHE A 285 2.04 54.68 36.03
CA PHE A 285 2.83 54.04 37.08
C PHE A 285 4.33 54.01 36.76
N VAL A 286 4.71 53.85 35.50
CA VAL A 286 6.12 53.92 35.05
C VAL A 286 6.73 55.30 35.29
N ARG A 287 5.95 56.38 35.13
CA ARG A 287 6.34 57.78 35.45
C ARG A 287 6.43 58.08 36.96
N ARG A 288 6.08 57.11 37.81
CA ARG A 288 6.15 57.24 39.27
C ARG A 288 7.40 56.56 39.85
N LEU A 289 8.03 55.67 39.07
CA LEU A 289 9.25 54.96 39.43
C LEU A 289 10.53 55.60 38.85
N PHE A 290 10.40 56.33 37.73
CA PHE A 290 11.42 57.16 37.09
C PHE A 290 10.91 58.59 36.95
#